data_AF-A0A7Y2TD91-F1
#
_entry.id   AF-A0A7Y2TD91-F1
#
_cell.length_a   1.000
_cell.length_b   1.000
_cell.length_c   1.000
_cell.angle_alpha   90.00
_cell.angle_beta   90.00
_cell.angle_gamma   90.00
#
_symmetry.space_group_name_H-M   'P 1'
#
loop_
_entity.id
_entity.type
_entity.pdbx_description
1 polymer ?
#
loop_
_entity_poly.entity_id
_entity_poly.type
_entity_poly.pdbx_seq_one_letter_code
_entity_poly.pdbx_strand_id
1 'polypeptide(L)'
;MMYTIEKANMVAEQLRRFTSGYAHHVVGQFANVDFWLNEVKETQRIIDQYNTRFKDMSDAQKDWIKNHGTKVFDFCPLCGGKCDLSDGKPSPPTRISSSEMKETRRELVDSAYYFLTRCYRMELLNNEELKQKCDSIGTSIDPNDLK
;
A
#
# COMPACT_ATOMS: atom_id res chain seq x y z
N MET A 1 7.47 -0.78 -7.99
CA MET A 1 8.00 -0.97 -6.62
C MET A 1 7.01 -1.81 -5.85
N MET A 2 7.29 -3.11 -5.70
CA MET A 2 6.40 -4.09 -5.06
C MET A 2 5.98 -3.66 -3.65
N TYR A 3 6.92 -3.09 -2.89
CA TYR A 3 6.71 -2.60 -1.52
C TYR A 3 5.51 -1.66 -1.32
N THR A 4 5.19 -0.78 -2.28
CA THR A 4 4.08 0.17 -2.11
C THR A 4 2.74 -0.54 -2.00
N ILE A 5 2.49 -1.53 -2.87
CA ILE A 5 1.27 -2.34 -2.83
C ILE A 5 1.30 -3.29 -1.64
N GLU A 6 2.43 -3.92 -1.37
CA GLU A 6 2.56 -4.86 -0.25
C GLU A 6 2.27 -4.18 1.09
N LYS A 7 2.82 -2.99 1.34
CA LYS A 7 2.54 -2.21 2.56
C LYS A 7 1.05 -1.92 2.67
N ALA A 8 0.43 -1.45 1.60
CA ALA A 8 -1.00 -1.13 1.61
C ALA A 8 -1.88 -2.35 1.88
N ASN A 9 -1.57 -3.47 1.22
CA ASN A 9 -2.28 -4.74 1.43
C ASN A 9 -2.10 -5.25 2.86
N MET A 10 -0.90 -5.14 3.44
CA MET A 10 -0.63 -5.53 4.82
C MET A 10 -1.45 -4.69 5.81
N VAL A 11 -1.48 -3.36 5.67
CA VAL A 11 -2.24 -2.47 6.54
C VAL A 11 -3.74 -2.73 6.39
N ALA A 12 -4.24 -2.81 5.16
CA ALA A 12 -5.63 -3.10 4.86
C ALA A 12 -6.06 -4.44 5.48
N GLU A 13 -5.21 -5.46 5.38
CA GLU A 13 -5.47 -6.79 5.95
C GLU A 13 -5.56 -6.76 7.49
N GLN A 14 -4.69 -6.03 8.18
CA GLN A 14 -4.80 -5.90 9.63
C GLN A 14 -6.11 -5.21 10.03
N LEU A 15 -6.47 -4.13 9.35
CA LEU A 15 -7.72 -3.40 9.62
C LEU A 15 -8.95 -4.28 9.37
N ARG A 16 -8.98 -5.07 8.29
CA ARG A 16 -10.05 -6.06 8.04
C ARG A 16 -10.18 -7.09 9.15
N ARG A 17 -9.07 -7.58 9.71
CA ARG A 17 -9.08 -8.51 10.83
C ARG A 17 -9.66 -7.88 12.09
N PHE A 18 -9.44 -6.59 12.32
CA PHE A 18 -10.08 -5.88 13.44
C PHE A 18 -11.57 -5.71 13.19
N THR A 19 -11.97 -5.49 11.94
CA THR A 19 -13.39 -5.43 11.54
C THR A 19 -14.12 -6.75 11.75
N SER A 20 -13.46 -7.92 11.72
CA SER A 20 -14.11 -9.24 11.93
C SER A 20 -13.72 -9.96 13.23
N GLY A 21 -12.74 -9.47 14.00
CA GLY A 21 -12.21 -10.12 15.20
C GLY A 21 -13.15 -10.09 16.42
N TYR A 22 -12.72 -10.70 17.54
CA TYR A 22 -13.46 -10.66 18.80
C TYR A 22 -13.48 -9.25 19.41
N ALA A 23 -14.56 -8.88 20.10
CA ALA A 23 -14.74 -7.55 20.67
C ALA A 23 -13.57 -7.09 21.56
N HIS A 24 -13.06 -7.95 22.45
CA HIS A 24 -11.93 -7.61 23.32
C HIS A 24 -10.61 -7.36 22.55
N HIS A 25 -10.41 -8.01 21.39
CA HIS A 25 -9.29 -7.68 20.50
C HIS A 25 -9.46 -6.31 19.87
N VAL A 26 -10.69 -5.97 19.41
CA VAL A 26 -10.98 -4.66 18.82
C VAL A 26 -10.74 -3.54 19.81
N VAL A 27 -11.19 -3.69 21.05
CA VAL A 27 -10.93 -2.72 22.13
C VAL A 27 -9.43 -2.54 22.36
N GLY A 28 -8.65 -3.63 22.38
CA GLY A 28 -7.19 -3.55 22.51
C GLY A 28 -6.51 -2.83 21.34
N GLN A 29 -7.00 -3.00 20.11
CA GLN A 29 -6.49 -2.30 18.94
C GLN A 29 -6.97 -0.84 18.86
N PHE A 30 -8.16 -0.56 19.38
CA PHE A 30 -8.70 0.79 19.45
C PHE A 30 -7.86 1.72 20.33
N ALA A 31 -7.24 1.20 21.39
CA ALA A 31 -6.25 1.95 22.18
C ALA A 31 -5.07 2.49 21.33
N ASN A 32 -4.86 1.92 20.14
CA ASN A 32 -3.85 2.32 19.16
C ASN A 32 -4.47 2.88 17.86
N VAL A 33 -5.71 3.39 17.89
CA VAL A 33 -6.42 3.86 16.69
C VAL A 33 -5.63 4.92 15.91
N ASP A 34 -4.95 5.84 16.60
CA ASP A 34 -4.19 6.91 15.94
C ASP A 34 -2.94 6.37 15.24
N PHE A 35 -2.30 5.32 15.78
CA PHE A 35 -1.22 4.61 15.10
C PHE A 35 -1.74 4.03 13.77
N TRP A 36 -2.88 3.33 13.80
CA TRP A 36 -3.45 2.72 12.61
C TRP A 36 -3.86 3.75 11.55
N LEU A 37 -4.44 4.89 11.96
CA LEU A 37 -4.79 5.97 11.04
C LEU A 37 -3.54 6.64 10.45
N ASN A 38 -2.46 6.76 11.22
CA ASN A 38 -1.19 7.26 10.69
C ASN A 38 -0.57 6.28 9.69
N GLU A 39 -0.65 4.96 9.92
CA GLU A 39 -0.23 3.97 8.92
C GLU A 39 -1.04 4.08 7.62
N VAL A 40 -2.35 4.33 7.70
CA VAL A 40 -3.21 4.57 6.53
C VAL A 40 -2.76 5.83 5.78
N LYS A 41 -2.62 6.96 6.47
CA LYS A 41 -2.20 8.24 5.86
C LYS A 41 -0.83 8.15 5.20
N GLU A 42 0.13 7.54 5.90
CA GLU A 42 1.47 7.35 5.38
C GLU A 42 1.47 6.44 4.15
N THR A 43 0.66 5.38 4.16
CA THR A 43 0.52 4.51 3.00
C THR A 43 -0.14 5.22 1.82
N GLN A 44 -1.17 6.04 2.04
CA GLN A 44 -1.76 6.89 1.00
C GLN A 44 -0.71 7.83 0.39
N ARG A 45 0.09 8.49 1.22
CA ARG A 45 1.18 9.36 0.77
C ARG A 45 2.19 8.60 -0.10
N ILE A 46 2.55 7.38 0.29
CA ILE A 46 3.47 6.52 -0.47
C ILE A 46 2.88 6.13 -1.83
N ILE A 47 1.57 5.85 -1.89
CA ILE A 47 0.81 5.58 -3.12
C ILE A 47 0.82 6.81 -4.02
N ASP A 48 0.50 8.00 -3.49
CA ASP A 48 0.42 9.24 -4.26
C ASP A 48 1.79 9.64 -4.85
N GLN A 49 2.87 9.38 -4.10
CA GLN A 49 4.25 9.64 -4.53
C GLN A 49 4.83 8.55 -5.46
N TYR A 50 4.07 7.50 -5.79
CA TYR A 50 4.57 6.34 -6.52
C TYR A 50 5.27 6.69 -7.83
N ASN A 51 4.66 7.55 -8.66
CA ASN A 51 5.20 7.87 -9.98
C ASN A 51 6.54 8.59 -9.89
N THR A 52 6.68 9.55 -8.97
CA THR A 52 7.93 10.27 -8.72
C THR A 52 9.01 9.30 -8.25
N ARG A 53 8.72 8.52 -7.21
CA ARG A 53 9.67 7.54 -6.65
C ARG A 53 10.10 6.49 -7.66
N PHE A 54 9.17 6.02 -8.51
CA PHE A 54 9.48 5.08 -9.58
C PHE A 54 10.43 5.70 -10.62
N LYS A 55 10.19 6.95 -11.01
CA LYS A 55 11.06 7.68 -11.94
C LYS A 55 12.46 7.83 -11.35
N ASP A 56 12.57 8.33 -10.13
CA ASP A 56 13.86 8.56 -9.47
C ASP A 56 14.66 7.26 -9.34
N MET A 57 14.01 6.16 -8.95
CA MET A 57 14.62 4.82 -8.90
C MET A 57 15.06 4.34 -10.30
N SER A 58 14.21 4.51 -11.32
CA SER A 58 14.51 4.10 -12.68
C SER A 58 15.69 4.86 -13.26
N ASP A 59 15.75 6.17 -13.04
CA ASP A 59 16.81 7.03 -13.54
C ASP A 59 18.13 6.73 -12.79
N ALA A 60 18.09 6.54 -11.47
CA ALA A 60 19.25 6.11 -10.69
C ALA A 60 19.82 4.76 -11.18
N GLN A 61 18.95 3.78 -11.51
CA GLN A 61 19.41 2.50 -12.06
C GLN A 61 20.05 2.66 -13.44
N LYS A 62 19.47 3.49 -14.33
CA LYS A 62 20.06 3.77 -15.65
C LYS A 62 21.43 4.42 -15.52
N ASP A 63 21.56 5.41 -14.64
CA ASP A 63 22.82 6.11 -14.39
C ASP A 63 23.89 5.15 -13.83
N TRP A 64 23.50 4.26 -12.91
CA TRP A 64 24.40 3.23 -12.40
C TRP A 64 24.90 2.30 -13.51
N ILE A 65 24.01 1.76 -14.34
CA ILE A 65 24.35 0.87 -15.45
C ILE A 65 25.29 1.57 -16.43
N LYS A 66 25.01 2.82 -16.78
CA LYS A 66 25.82 3.62 -17.69
C LYS A 66 27.25 3.85 -17.15
N ASN A 67 27.37 4.18 -15.86
CA ASN A 67 28.65 4.56 -15.26
C ASN A 67 29.53 3.36 -14.87
N HIS A 68 28.92 2.20 -14.61
CA HIS A 68 29.65 1.02 -14.12
C HIS A 68 29.72 -0.13 -15.14
N GLY A 69 29.06 0.00 -16.29
CA GLY A 69 29.06 -1.04 -17.33
C GLY A 69 28.45 -2.36 -16.88
N THR A 70 27.52 -2.32 -15.92
CA THR A 70 26.88 -3.50 -15.33
C THR A 70 26.25 -4.37 -16.41
N LYS A 71 26.64 -5.64 -16.47
CA LYS A 71 26.05 -6.64 -17.37
C LYS A 71 25.38 -7.76 -16.59
N VAL A 72 24.15 -8.07 -16.95
CA VAL A 72 23.36 -9.20 -16.43
C VAL A 72 22.96 -10.07 -17.61
N PHE A 73 23.32 -11.35 -17.56
CA PHE A 73 22.98 -12.31 -18.60
C PHE A 73 21.98 -13.31 -18.03
N ASP A 74 20.87 -13.47 -18.71
CA ASP A 74 19.93 -14.55 -18.41
C ASP A 74 20.49 -15.90 -18.87
N PHE A 75 20.00 -16.96 -18.23
CA PHE A 75 20.30 -18.32 -18.67
C PHE A 75 19.63 -18.61 -20.01
N CYS A 76 20.42 -19.03 -20.99
CA CYS A 76 19.93 -19.45 -22.30
C CYS A 76 19.90 -20.98 -22.39
N PRO A 77 18.70 -21.59 -22.50
CA PRO A 77 18.59 -23.04 -22.63
C PRO A 77 19.18 -23.58 -23.94
N LEU A 78 19.31 -22.74 -24.98
CA LEU A 78 19.94 -23.12 -26.25
C LEU A 78 21.47 -23.12 -26.17
N CYS A 79 22.06 -22.17 -25.44
CA CYS A 79 23.52 -22.06 -25.27
C CYS A 79 24.04 -22.89 -24.09
N GLY A 80 23.16 -23.38 -23.21
CA GLY A 80 23.54 -24.11 -21.99
C GLY A 80 24.21 -23.23 -20.93
N GLY A 81 24.00 -21.91 -20.97
CA GLY A 81 24.69 -20.95 -20.12
C GLY A 81 24.38 -19.51 -20.48
N LYS A 82 25.35 -18.61 -20.33
CA LYS A 82 25.22 -17.21 -20.77
C LYS A 82 24.94 -17.17 -22.28
N CYS A 83 23.95 -16.38 -22.68
CA CYS A 83 23.68 -16.12 -24.09
C CYS A 83 24.73 -15.14 -24.66
N ASP A 84 25.50 -15.57 -25.66
CA ASP A 84 26.44 -14.68 -26.36
C ASP A 84 25.75 -13.68 -27.30
N LEU A 85 24.47 -13.92 -27.63
CA LEU A 85 23.64 -13.02 -28.44
C LEU A 85 22.94 -11.93 -27.61
N SER A 86 23.03 -11.98 -26.28
CA SER A 86 22.47 -10.96 -25.39
C SER A 86 23.46 -9.79 -25.23
N ASP A 87 22.95 -8.56 -25.26
CA ASP A 87 23.73 -7.36 -24.93
C ASP A 87 24.11 -7.29 -23.43
N GLY A 88 23.57 -8.20 -22.62
CA GLY A 88 23.78 -8.28 -21.18
C GLY A 88 23.17 -7.10 -20.45
N LYS A 89 22.23 -6.37 -21.05
CA LYS A 89 21.67 -5.17 -20.42
C LYS A 89 20.67 -5.56 -19.33
N PRO A 90 20.84 -5.08 -18.08
CA PRO A 90 19.89 -5.35 -17.02
C PRO A 90 18.48 -4.84 -17.37
N SER A 91 17.45 -5.62 -17.01
CA SER A 91 16.07 -5.23 -17.22
C SER A 91 15.70 -3.98 -16.42
N PRO A 92 14.87 -3.07 -16.98
CA PRO A 92 14.40 -1.91 -16.25
C PRO A 92 13.42 -2.32 -15.14
N PRO A 93 13.20 -1.47 -14.13
CA PRO A 93 12.17 -1.71 -13.13
C PRO A 93 10.78 -1.86 -13.76
N THR A 94 10.01 -2.82 -13.28
CA THR A 94 8.62 -3.01 -13.70
C THR A 94 7.70 -2.00 -13.02
N ARG A 95 6.85 -1.36 -13.82
CA ARG A 95 5.84 -0.41 -13.36
C ARG A 95 4.55 -1.14 -13.00
N ILE A 96 4.00 -0.81 -11.85
CA ILE A 96 2.65 -1.17 -11.41
C ILE A 96 1.62 -0.34 -12.18
N SER A 97 0.49 -0.96 -12.54
CA SER A 97 -0.56 -0.28 -13.31
C SER A 97 -1.28 0.80 -12.48
N SER A 98 -1.75 1.85 -13.15
CA SER A 98 -2.49 2.93 -12.46
C SER A 98 -3.84 2.47 -11.90
N SER A 99 -4.48 1.49 -12.54
CA SER A 99 -5.71 0.87 -12.06
C SER A 99 -5.48 0.12 -10.76
N GLU A 100 -4.41 -0.67 -10.68
CA GLU A 100 -4.03 -1.41 -9.49
C GLU A 100 -3.70 -0.46 -8.33
N MET A 101 -2.97 0.63 -8.58
CA MET A 101 -2.71 1.65 -7.56
C MET A 101 -3.99 2.31 -7.03
N LYS A 102 -4.97 2.58 -7.90
CA LYS A 102 -6.27 3.14 -7.49
C LYS A 102 -7.07 2.15 -6.67
N GLU A 103 -7.07 0.89 -7.08
CA GLU A 103 -7.75 -0.20 -6.37
C GLU A 103 -7.15 -0.37 -4.97
N THR A 104 -5.84 -0.52 -4.86
CA THR A 104 -5.13 -0.62 -3.58
C THR A 104 -5.41 0.56 -2.65
N ARG A 105 -5.46 1.79 -3.21
CA ARG A 105 -5.80 2.99 -2.43
C ARG A 105 -7.23 2.91 -1.87
N ARG A 106 -8.18 2.46 -2.68
CA ARG A 106 -9.58 2.29 -2.28
C ARG A 106 -9.69 1.25 -1.18
N GLU A 107 -9.14 0.05 -1.39
CA GLU A 107 -9.21 -1.04 -0.40
C GLU A 107 -8.62 -0.65 0.96
N LEU A 108 -7.53 0.13 0.97
CA LEU A 108 -6.93 0.66 2.20
C LEU A 108 -7.89 1.58 2.95
N VAL A 109 -8.53 2.52 2.24
CA VAL A 109 -9.49 3.46 2.82
C VAL A 109 -10.73 2.74 3.33
N ASP A 110 -11.29 1.83 2.52
CA ASP A 110 -12.49 1.07 2.89
C ASP A 110 -12.23 0.20 4.12
N SER A 111 -11.06 -0.43 4.21
CA SER A 111 -10.68 -1.24 5.37
C SER A 111 -10.58 -0.41 6.65
N ALA A 112 -10.01 0.80 6.56
CA ALA A 112 -9.94 1.74 7.68
C ALA A 112 -11.32 2.25 8.08
N TYR A 113 -12.14 2.62 7.10
CA TYR A 113 -13.53 3.06 7.31
C TYR A 113 -14.35 2.00 8.05
N TYR A 114 -14.36 0.74 7.60
CA TYR A 114 -15.12 -0.30 8.27
C TYR A 114 -14.62 -0.60 9.68
N PHE A 115 -13.32 -0.49 9.93
CA PHE A 115 -12.77 -0.59 11.28
C PHE A 115 -13.30 0.53 12.19
N LEU A 116 -13.31 1.78 11.72
CA LEU A 116 -13.84 2.92 12.46
C LEU A 116 -15.34 2.80 12.71
N THR A 117 -16.13 2.43 11.71
CA THR A 117 -17.57 2.17 11.84
C THR A 117 -17.86 1.06 12.86
N ARG A 118 -17.02 0.02 12.89
CA ARG A 118 -17.12 -1.00 13.93
C ARG A 118 -16.82 -0.44 15.32
N CYS A 119 -15.79 0.39 15.48
CA CYS A 119 -15.48 1.04 16.76
C CYS A 119 -16.64 1.93 17.23
N TYR A 120 -17.27 2.66 16.32
CA TYR A 120 -18.47 3.45 16.60
C TYR A 120 -19.66 2.58 17.07
N ARG A 121 -19.95 1.48 16.38
CA ARG A 121 -21.01 0.52 16.79
C ARG A 121 -20.74 -0.15 18.14
N MET A 122 -19.49 -0.16 18.58
CA MET A 122 -19.06 -0.64 19.90
C MET A 122 -19.01 0.47 20.96
N GLU A 123 -19.50 1.67 20.64
CA GLU A 123 -19.50 2.86 21.51
C GLU A 123 -18.09 3.31 21.94
N LEU A 124 -17.05 2.89 21.20
CA LEU A 124 -15.66 3.34 21.41
C LEU A 124 -15.40 4.72 20.79
N LEU A 125 -16.23 5.11 19.83
CA LEU A 125 -16.22 6.42 19.19
C LEU A 125 -17.61 7.03 19.28
N ASN A 126 -17.67 8.34 19.49
CA ASN A 126 -18.89 9.09 19.22
C ASN A 126 -18.95 9.58 17.74
N ASN A 127 -20.07 10.17 17.35
CA ASN A 127 -20.28 10.64 15.96
C ASN A 127 -19.26 11.68 15.50
N GLU A 128 -18.86 12.59 16.38
CA GLU A 128 -17.90 13.64 16.05
C GLU A 128 -16.49 13.06 15.86
N GLU A 129 -16.08 12.15 16.74
CA GLU A 129 -14.78 11.46 16.63
C GLU A 129 -14.72 10.58 15.38
N LEU A 130 -15.80 9.85 15.06
CA LEU A 130 -15.88 9.06 13.84
C LEU A 130 -15.69 9.95 12.61
N LYS A 131 -16.43 11.06 12.55
CA LYS A 131 -16.35 12.01 11.44
C LYS A 131 -14.94 12.58 11.28
N GLN A 132 -14.35 13.08 12.36
CA GLN A 132 -12.98 13.61 12.35
C GLN A 132 -11.96 12.57 11.87
N LYS A 133 -12.08 11.32 12.32
CA LYS A 133 -11.16 10.24 11.93
C LYS A 133 -11.35 9.84 10.45
N CYS A 134 -12.59 9.74 9.96
CA CYS A 134 -12.90 9.49 8.54
C CYS A 134 -12.38 10.62 7.63
N ASP A 135 -12.64 11.88 7.98
CA ASP A 135 -12.17 13.04 7.24
C ASP A 135 -10.63 13.02 7.13
N SER A 136 -9.94 12.60 8.21
CA SER A 136 -8.48 12.56 8.25
C SER A 136 -7.84 11.56 7.28
N ILE A 137 -8.56 10.53 6.85
CA ILE A 137 -8.11 9.55 5.84
C ILE A 137 -8.72 9.81 4.46
N GLY A 138 -9.43 10.94 4.29
CA GLY A 138 -10.02 11.36 3.04
C GLY A 138 -11.26 10.57 2.63
N THR A 139 -12.08 10.13 3.61
CA THR A 139 -13.38 9.51 3.36
C THR A 139 -14.49 10.19 4.14
N SER A 140 -15.75 9.94 3.75
CA SER A 140 -16.96 10.44 4.41
C SER A 140 -17.77 9.29 4.98
N ILE A 141 -18.61 9.58 5.99
CA ILE A 141 -19.52 8.60 6.56
C ILE A 141 -20.71 8.37 5.62
N ASP A 142 -21.03 7.11 5.30
CA ASP A 142 -22.32 6.75 4.74
C ASP A 142 -23.34 6.56 5.89
N PRO A 143 -24.41 7.36 5.97
CA PRO A 143 -25.42 7.23 7.02
C PRO A 143 -26.10 5.84 7.07
N ASN A 144 -26.07 5.08 5.97
CA ASN A 144 -26.63 3.72 5.95
C ASN A 144 -25.76 2.71 6.69
N ASP A 145 -24.46 2.96 6.82
CA ASP A 145 -23.52 2.09 7.52
C ASP A 145 -23.53 2.31 9.04
N LEU A 146 -24.20 3.37 9.53
CA LEU A 146 -24.37 3.64 10.96
C LEU A 146 -25.57 2.92 11.59
N LYS A 147 -26.39 2.25 10.77
CA LYS A 147 -27.55 1.46 11.21
C LYS A 147 -27.14 0.10 11.76
#